data_AF-A0A1F7FW33-F1
#
_entry.id   AF-A0A1F7FW33-F1
#
_cell.length_a   1.000
_cell.length_b   1.000
_cell.length_c   1.000
_cell.angle_alpha   90.00
_cell.angle_beta   90.00
_cell.angle_gamma   90.00
#
_symmetry.space_group_name_H-M   'P 1'
#
loop_
_entity.id
_entity.type
_entity.pdbx_description
1 polymer ?
#
loop_
_entity_poly.entity_id
_entity_poly.type
_entity_poly.pdbx_seq_one_letter_code
_entity_poly.pdbx_strand_id
1 'polypeptide(L)'
;MLQTGLAIASGEDVVSVANVVVDRARQQNPTPDVAFLFSSVKYDQGLLFDTIRKRLGNVPVFGTTSSLLISNRGAENHSVLLLLLTSKDIEFTISSGKCGADPSEVARYLASKYLFEKKPVASDLITCILTGTEMHHSSFKYLQGMSSIFPFIMPVSGGTSLGHFPGGTWDDIFIGNQYCGNMVSKDSLALLFMRVLKKEDYAFGFGYETGWQAVTPEFECTRALGNKVMELDGVPIIDFLKSYLGEDYREHLLSQRFMLNQTITDGELSKNILQFPWVIDEENQQIEFWRPDDLAGKKMQLIHNDREDMITGARNAAKAALLALDGMTPELVMMFSCCNRHRHLHSRTDAEIHAIGEVFGPTVPLVGLYCSSEISPMYSRYQEVTDARRPWAGSRQFGCSLAIVALGSRCPAEKTTDLVSLLGSFKAQDVGEQHVDPVSENQQLKSQLIEYEKLFRDNESALKFILREQFRANLSIKAKNKELSEANARGDKLQEVIKQYTPHSVWWKASMSVFAGLYKIPDEEIFATFVFMDVKGFTSYAEAHAPDVVIAELNRIFQPATEMIYQHGGDVDKYIGDCILARFDNPGQAIKAS
;
A
#
# COMPACT_ATOMS: atom_id res chain seq x y z
N MET A 1 -24.35 -25.91 16.70
CA MET A 1 -24.42 -26.05 15.23
C MET A 1 -25.03 -24.80 14.63
N LEU A 2 -24.42 -24.27 13.57
CA LEU A 2 -24.90 -23.06 12.89
C LEU A 2 -25.87 -23.44 11.76
N GLN A 3 -27.13 -23.05 11.86
CA GLN A 3 -28.08 -23.18 10.76
C GLN A 3 -28.05 -21.94 9.88
N THR A 4 -28.08 -22.14 8.57
CA THR A 4 -27.96 -21.09 7.56
C THR A 4 -29.10 -21.18 6.57
N GLY A 5 -29.77 -20.06 6.28
CA GLY A 5 -30.65 -19.92 5.13
C GLY A 5 -30.13 -18.84 4.21
N LEU A 6 -29.80 -19.18 2.97
CA LEU A 6 -29.18 -18.25 2.02
C LEU A 6 -30.04 -18.11 0.76
N ALA A 7 -30.32 -16.89 0.36
CA ALA A 7 -30.97 -16.61 -0.91
C ALA A 7 -30.38 -15.36 -1.56
N ILE A 8 -30.39 -15.37 -2.89
CA ILE A 8 -30.15 -14.20 -3.73
C ILE A 8 -31.29 -14.09 -4.73
N ALA A 9 -31.74 -12.88 -5.01
CA ALA A 9 -32.77 -12.60 -5.99
C ALA A 9 -32.45 -11.31 -6.76
N SER A 10 -32.81 -11.30 -8.05
CA SER A 10 -32.69 -10.16 -8.95
C SER A 10 -33.99 -10.01 -9.74
N GLY A 11 -34.29 -8.77 -10.14
CA GLY A 11 -35.48 -8.39 -10.91
C GLY A 11 -35.73 -6.89 -10.83
N GLU A 12 -36.63 -6.38 -11.65
CA GLU A 12 -36.95 -4.94 -11.71
C GLU A 12 -37.89 -4.51 -10.56
N ASP A 13 -38.84 -5.36 -10.17
CA ASP A 13 -39.78 -5.05 -9.09
C ASP A 13 -39.17 -5.33 -7.70
N VAL A 14 -38.87 -4.26 -6.97
CA VAL A 14 -38.29 -4.28 -5.61
C VAL A 14 -39.08 -5.17 -4.66
N VAL A 15 -40.41 -5.10 -4.69
CA VAL A 15 -41.28 -5.82 -3.75
C VAL A 15 -41.27 -7.32 -4.03
N SER A 16 -41.34 -7.72 -5.30
CA SER A 16 -41.20 -9.11 -5.74
C SER A 16 -39.84 -9.68 -5.33
N VAL A 17 -38.75 -8.96 -5.61
CA VAL A 17 -37.38 -9.37 -5.23
C VAL A 17 -37.26 -9.55 -3.71
N ALA A 18 -37.77 -8.58 -2.93
CA ALA A 18 -37.80 -8.63 -1.47
C ALA A 18 -38.57 -9.84 -0.93
N ASN A 19 -39.72 -10.15 -1.52
CA ASN A 19 -40.53 -11.28 -1.10
C ASN A 19 -39.84 -12.62 -1.42
N VAL A 20 -39.36 -12.77 -2.65
CA VAL A 20 -38.69 -13.99 -3.12
C VAL A 20 -37.46 -14.31 -2.29
N VAL A 21 -36.62 -13.30 -1.98
CA VAL A 21 -35.39 -13.53 -1.21
C VAL A 21 -35.70 -13.97 0.23
N VAL A 22 -36.72 -13.38 0.86
CA VAL A 22 -37.14 -13.78 2.23
C VAL A 22 -37.76 -15.16 2.24
N ASP A 23 -38.65 -15.47 1.29
CA ASP A 23 -39.31 -16.77 1.19
C ASP A 23 -38.30 -17.91 1.07
N ARG A 24 -37.32 -17.75 0.18
CA ARG A 24 -36.30 -18.78 -0.06
C ARG A 24 -35.32 -18.94 1.08
N ALA A 25 -34.90 -17.84 1.70
CA ALA A 25 -34.03 -17.93 2.86
C ALA A 25 -34.75 -18.60 4.04
N ARG A 26 -36.04 -18.29 4.25
CA ARG A 26 -36.85 -18.90 5.33
C ARG A 26 -37.21 -20.37 5.11
N GLN A 27 -37.31 -20.82 3.87
CA GLN A 27 -37.47 -22.25 3.58
C GLN A 27 -36.31 -23.08 4.14
N GLN A 28 -35.10 -22.52 4.13
CA GLN A 28 -33.90 -23.15 4.67
C GLN A 28 -33.71 -22.88 6.17
N ASN A 29 -34.07 -21.67 6.63
CA ASN A 29 -33.98 -21.29 8.04
C ASN A 29 -35.25 -20.52 8.48
N PRO A 30 -36.28 -21.22 9.00
CA PRO A 30 -37.57 -20.60 9.34
C PRO A 30 -37.51 -19.64 10.54
N THR A 31 -36.62 -19.91 11.51
CA THR A 31 -36.52 -19.17 12.78
C THR A 31 -35.09 -18.65 13.00
N PRO A 32 -34.69 -17.60 12.27
CA PRO A 32 -33.38 -16.98 12.42
C PRO A 32 -33.24 -16.13 13.68
N ASP A 33 -32.05 -16.14 14.26
CA ASP A 33 -31.65 -15.25 15.34
C ASP A 33 -31.20 -13.88 14.79
N VAL A 34 -30.64 -13.84 13.58
CA VAL A 34 -30.18 -12.63 12.89
C VAL A 34 -30.25 -12.78 11.36
N ALA A 35 -30.43 -11.66 10.67
CA ALA A 35 -30.40 -11.58 9.20
C ALA A 35 -29.29 -10.64 8.71
N PHE A 36 -28.46 -11.11 7.79
CA PHE A 36 -27.53 -10.30 7.01
C PHE A 36 -28.20 -9.93 5.67
N LEU A 37 -28.38 -8.63 5.42
CA LEU A 37 -28.98 -8.09 4.21
C LEU A 37 -27.94 -7.30 3.42
N PHE A 38 -27.60 -7.80 2.23
CA PHE A 38 -26.82 -7.05 1.26
C PHE A 38 -27.66 -6.75 0.03
N SER A 39 -27.62 -5.51 -0.44
CA SER A 39 -28.47 -5.03 -1.53
C SER A 39 -27.69 -4.25 -2.56
N SER A 40 -28.03 -4.44 -3.83
CA SER A 40 -27.62 -3.53 -4.89
C SER A 40 -28.15 -2.12 -4.61
N VAL A 41 -27.28 -1.12 -4.72
CA VAL A 41 -27.63 0.32 -4.60
C VAL A 41 -28.72 0.77 -5.56
N LYS A 42 -28.94 0.03 -6.65
CA LYS A 42 -29.93 0.34 -7.70
C LYS A 42 -31.39 0.30 -7.21
N TYR A 43 -31.68 -0.41 -6.12
CA TYR A 43 -33.04 -0.53 -5.61
C TYR A 43 -33.48 0.68 -4.76
N ASP A 44 -34.78 0.87 -4.62
CA ASP A 44 -35.33 1.73 -3.56
C ASP A 44 -35.09 1.06 -2.20
N GLN A 45 -34.10 1.57 -1.47
CA GLN A 45 -33.64 0.95 -0.23
C GLN A 45 -34.66 1.08 0.91
N GLY A 46 -35.52 2.11 0.90
CA GLY A 46 -36.57 2.28 1.89
C GLY A 46 -37.65 1.22 1.69
N LEU A 47 -38.18 1.12 0.46
CA LEU A 47 -39.20 0.15 0.11
C LEU A 47 -38.72 -1.30 0.27
N LEU A 48 -37.48 -1.58 -0.17
CA LEU A 48 -36.85 -2.89 -0.03
C LEU A 48 -36.74 -3.30 1.44
N PHE A 49 -36.14 -2.44 2.26
CA PHE A 49 -35.89 -2.73 3.67
C PHE A 49 -37.19 -2.91 4.46
N ASP A 50 -38.18 -2.04 4.23
CA ASP A 50 -39.49 -2.15 4.87
C ASP A 50 -40.21 -3.44 4.49
N THR A 51 -40.13 -3.86 3.23
CA THR A 51 -40.75 -5.10 2.75
C THR A 51 -40.09 -6.32 3.40
N ILE A 52 -38.76 -6.38 3.39
CA ILE A 52 -38.01 -7.48 4.02
C ILE A 52 -38.31 -7.54 5.52
N ARG A 53 -38.27 -6.40 6.22
CA ARG A 53 -38.55 -6.35 7.67
C ARG A 53 -39.95 -6.83 8.02
N LYS A 54 -40.98 -6.40 7.28
CA LYS A 54 -42.37 -6.86 7.52
C LYS A 54 -42.47 -8.38 7.43
N ARG A 55 -41.75 -9.01 6.51
CA ARG A 55 -41.73 -10.46 6.33
C ARG A 55 -40.90 -11.19 7.40
N LEU A 56 -39.78 -10.61 7.83
CA LEU A 56 -38.91 -11.18 8.86
C LEU A 56 -39.45 -10.97 10.29
N GLY A 57 -40.30 -9.99 10.51
CA GLY A 57 -40.88 -9.68 11.83
C GLY A 57 -39.86 -9.05 12.77
N ASN A 58 -39.62 -9.70 13.92
CA ASN A 58 -38.73 -9.19 14.98
C ASN A 58 -37.26 -9.61 14.80
N VAL A 59 -36.91 -10.31 13.72
CA VAL A 59 -35.54 -10.75 13.47
C VAL A 59 -34.67 -9.50 13.23
N PRO A 60 -33.58 -9.31 13.99
CA PRO A 60 -32.67 -8.19 13.78
C PRO A 60 -31.99 -8.30 12.42
N VAL A 61 -31.99 -7.21 11.66
CA VAL A 61 -31.34 -7.12 10.34
C VAL A 61 -30.06 -6.30 10.44
N PHE A 62 -28.97 -6.78 9.85
CA PHE A 62 -27.70 -6.08 9.73
C PHE A 62 -27.22 -6.14 8.28
N GLY A 63 -26.57 -5.09 7.79
CA GLY A 63 -25.87 -5.17 6.52
C GLY A 63 -25.72 -3.83 5.85
N THR A 64 -25.62 -3.83 4.53
CA THR A 64 -25.29 -2.63 3.76
C THR A 64 -25.60 -2.80 2.28
N THR A 65 -25.61 -1.69 1.54
CA THR A 65 -25.60 -1.71 0.09
C THR A 65 -24.21 -1.81 -0.49
N SER A 66 -24.15 -2.31 -1.73
CA SER A 66 -22.99 -2.29 -2.61
C SER A 66 -23.45 -2.23 -4.07
N SER A 67 -22.54 -2.02 -5.02
CA SER A 67 -22.81 -2.22 -6.44
C SER A 67 -22.73 -3.68 -6.89
N LEU A 68 -21.93 -4.51 -6.21
CA LEU A 68 -21.78 -5.93 -6.51
C LEU A 68 -21.82 -6.76 -5.24
N LEU A 69 -22.68 -7.78 -5.24
CA LEU A 69 -22.83 -8.75 -4.17
C LEU A 69 -22.07 -10.03 -4.49
N ILE A 70 -21.60 -10.71 -3.46
CA ILE A 70 -20.82 -11.94 -3.57
C ILE A 70 -21.63 -13.09 -3.00
N SER A 71 -21.80 -14.14 -3.80
CA SER A 71 -22.36 -15.41 -3.35
C SER A 71 -21.57 -16.58 -3.93
N ASN A 72 -21.90 -17.83 -3.54
CA ASN A 72 -21.33 -19.02 -4.18
C ASN A 72 -21.54 -19.06 -5.71
N ARG A 73 -22.54 -18.33 -6.26
CA ARG A 73 -22.79 -18.25 -7.71
C ARG A 73 -21.79 -17.36 -8.45
N GLY A 74 -21.08 -16.49 -7.74
CA GLY A 74 -20.23 -15.46 -8.33
C GLY A 74 -20.66 -14.05 -7.90
N ALA A 75 -20.19 -13.06 -8.65
CA ALA A 75 -20.44 -11.66 -8.41
C ALA A 75 -21.71 -11.22 -9.16
N GLU A 76 -22.61 -10.57 -8.46
CA GLU A 76 -23.90 -10.17 -9.01
C GLU A 76 -24.18 -8.70 -8.84
N ASN A 77 -24.62 -8.07 -9.93
CA ASN A 77 -25.16 -6.73 -9.91
C ASN A 77 -26.70 -6.79 -9.89
N HIS A 78 -27.35 -5.71 -9.45
CA HIS A 78 -28.81 -5.59 -9.43
C HIS A 78 -29.51 -6.77 -8.74
N SER A 79 -29.01 -7.15 -7.56
CA SER A 79 -29.54 -8.25 -6.77
C SER A 79 -29.63 -7.89 -5.29
N VAL A 80 -30.37 -8.71 -4.54
CA VAL A 80 -30.50 -8.66 -3.08
C VAL A 80 -30.13 -10.02 -2.53
N LEU A 81 -29.22 -10.05 -1.58
CA LEU A 81 -28.76 -11.24 -0.86
C LEU A 81 -29.23 -11.17 0.58
N LEU A 82 -29.86 -12.25 1.03
CA LEU A 82 -30.27 -12.43 2.43
C LEU A 82 -29.66 -13.72 2.99
N LEU A 83 -28.89 -13.58 4.06
CA LEU A 83 -28.36 -14.68 4.86
C LEU A 83 -29.02 -14.67 6.24
N LEU A 84 -29.65 -15.78 6.61
CA LEU A 84 -30.32 -16.02 7.87
C LEU A 84 -29.51 -16.98 8.72
N LEU A 85 -29.14 -16.58 9.94
CA LEU A 85 -28.35 -17.39 10.85
C LEU A 85 -29.14 -17.75 12.11
N THR A 86 -29.02 -19.00 12.54
CA THR A 86 -29.50 -19.48 13.85
C THR A 86 -28.41 -20.27 14.55
N SER A 87 -28.15 -19.99 15.81
CA SER A 87 -27.23 -20.78 16.63
C SER A 87 -27.56 -20.68 18.11
N LYS A 88 -27.51 -21.82 18.80
CA LYS A 88 -27.56 -21.86 20.27
C LYS A 88 -26.21 -21.58 20.92
N ASP A 89 -25.14 -21.67 20.15
CA ASP A 89 -23.75 -21.59 20.63
C ASP A 89 -23.09 -20.25 20.27
N ILE A 90 -23.79 -19.37 19.53
CA ILE A 90 -23.29 -18.05 19.12
C ILE A 90 -24.35 -16.99 19.44
N GLU A 91 -23.96 -16.00 20.23
CA GLU A 91 -24.77 -14.81 20.49
C GLU A 91 -24.46 -13.72 19.46
N PHE A 92 -25.51 -13.23 18.81
CA PHE A 92 -25.43 -12.09 17.88
C PHE A 92 -25.93 -10.82 18.56
N THR A 93 -25.16 -9.74 18.46
CA THR A 93 -25.57 -8.42 18.97
C THR A 93 -25.31 -7.36 17.92
N ILE A 94 -26.33 -6.58 17.57
CA ILE A 94 -26.22 -5.50 16.58
C ILE A 94 -26.42 -4.14 17.24
N SER A 95 -25.72 -3.14 16.73
CA SER A 95 -25.91 -1.75 17.14
C SER A 95 -25.52 -0.81 16.02
N SER A 96 -26.15 0.35 15.95
CA SER A 96 -25.81 1.39 14.99
C SER A 96 -25.93 2.78 15.58
N GLY A 97 -25.24 3.72 14.95
CA GLY A 97 -25.29 5.13 15.28
C GLY A 97 -24.98 5.99 14.06
N LYS A 98 -25.55 7.19 14.03
CA LYS A 98 -25.27 8.18 12.99
C LYS A 98 -23.81 8.64 13.09
N CYS A 99 -23.12 8.76 11.96
CA CYS A 99 -21.78 9.33 11.94
C CYS A 99 -21.85 10.86 12.07
N GLY A 100 -20.93 11.43 12.84
CA GLY A 100 -20.67 12.86 12.86
C GLY A 100 -19.36 13.19 12.13
N ALA A 101 -18.85 14.40 12.32
CA ALA A 101 -17.57 14.82 11.74
C ALA A 101 -16.38 13.97 12.22
N ASP A 102 -16.46 13.40 13.43
CA ASP A 102 -15.48 12.41 13.91
C ASP A 102 -16.14 11.02 14.11
N PRO A 103 -15.97 10.09 13.15
CA PRO A 103 -16.52 8.75 13.26
C PRO A 103 -15.95 7.89 14.41
N SER A 104 -14.84 8.30 15.05
CA SER A 104 -14.34 7.58 16.23
C SER A 104 -15.30 7.71 17.42
N GLU A 105 -16.08 8.78 17.52
CA GLU A 105 -17.01 9.00 18.62
C GLU A 105 -18.17 8.01 18.60
N VAL A 106 -18.79 7.83 17.43
CA VAL A 106 -19.87 6.85 17.27
C VAL A 106 -19.33 5.43 17.47
N ALA A 107 -18.15 5.11 16.94
CA ALA A 107 -17.51 3.82 17.15
C ALA A 107 -17.23 3.55 18.64
N ARG A 108 -16.72 4.56 19.36
CA ARG A 108 -16.49 4.52 20.80
C ARG A 108 -17.77 4.28 21.59
N TYR A 109 -18.84 5.00 21.24
CA TYR A 109 -20.14 4.87 21.89
C TYR A 109 -20.75 3.47 21.69
N LEU A 110 -20.77 2.96 20.46
CA LEU A 110 -21.31 1.63 20.17
C LEU A 110 -20.50 0.51 20.84
N ALA A 111 -19.16 0.63 20.85
CA ALA A 111 -18.30 -0.28 21.59
C ALA A 111 -18.57 -0.23 23.11
N SER A 112 -18.72 0.96 23.68
CA SER A 112 -19.04 1.17 25.11
C SER A 112 -20.38 0.55 25.47
N LYS A 113 -21.39 0.72 24.61
CA LYS A 113 -22.72 0.12 24.76
C LYS A 113 -22.61 -1.42 24.82
N TYR A 114 -21.87 -2.02 23.89
CA TYR A 114 -21.66 -3.47 23.88
C TYR A 114 -20.95 -3.95 25.16
N LEU A 115 -19.88 -3.27 25.59
CA LEU A 115 -19.18 -3.59 26.83
C LEU A 115 -20.09 -3.51 28.07
N PHE A 116 -20.93 -2.47 28.14
CA PHE A 116 -21.83 -2.26 29.26
C PHE A 116 -22.93 -3.33 29.33
N GLU A 117 -23.53 -3.68 28.19
CA GLU A 117 -24.64 -4.62 28.11
C GLU A 117 -24.19 -6.09 28.20
N LYS A 118 -23.09 -6.45 27.52
CA LYS A 118 -22.66 -7.85 27.37
C LYS A 118 -21.47 -8.25 28.22
N LYS A 119 -20.73 -7.27 28.75
CA LYS A 119 -19.58 -7.45 29.65
C LYS A 119 -18.63 -8.57 29.16
N PRO A 120 -18.16 -8.51 27.90
CA PRO A 120 -17.24 -9.52 27.39
C PRO A 120 -15.89 -9.42 28.13
N VAL A 121 -15.16 -10.52 28.13
CA VAL A 121 -13.84 -10.64 28.73
C VAL A 121 -12.82 -11.11 27.68
N ALA A 122 -11.53 -10.87 27.92
CA ALA A 122 -10.46 -11.20 26.98
C ALA A 122 -10.38 -12.69 26.60
N SER A 123 -10.93 -13.59 27.43
CA SER A 123 -10.96 -15.04 27.16
C SER A 123 -12.16 -15.50 26.34
N ASP A 124 -13.08 -14.61 25.99
CA ASP A 124 -14.19 -14.89 25.09
C ASP A 124 -13.67 -15.05 23.66
N LEU A 125 -14.33 -15.93 22.89
CA LEU A 125 -14.13 -16.02 21.45
C LEU A 125 -15.15 -15.11 20.78
N ILE A 126 -14.71 -13.91 20.39
CA ILE A 126 -15.57 -12.85 19.85
C ILE A 126 -14.94 -12.15 18.66
N THR A 127 -15.76 -11.85 17.64
CA THR A 127 -15.36 -10.99 16.51
C THR A 127 -16.47 -10.01 16.18
N CYS A 128 -16.14 -8.92 15.50
CA CYS A 128 -17.09 -7.93 15.02
C CYS A 128 -17.08 -7.83 13.49
N ILE A 129 -18.27 -7.77 12.89
CA ILE A 129 -18.46 -7.37 11.49
C ILE A 129 -18.91 -5.91 11.47
N LEU A 130 -18.20 -5.07 10.73
CA LEU A 130 -18.45 -3.63 10.63
C LEU A 130 -18.99 -3.29 9.24
N THR A 131 -20.08 -2.53 9.18
CA THR A 131 -20.47 -1.77 7.99
C THR A 131 -20.60 -0.28 8.33
N GLY A 132 -20.02 0.59 7.51
CA GLY A 132 -20.00 2.03 7.80
C GLY A 132 -20.17 2.89 6.55
N THR A 133 -20.27 4.20 6.74
CA THR A 133 -20.21 5.17 5.65
C THR A 133 -18.77 5.61 5.37
N GLU A 134 -18.49 6.00 4.12
CA GLU A 134 -17.24 6.65 3.70
C GLU A 134 -17.47 8.13 3.32
N MET A 135 -18.67 8.67 3.55
CA MET A 135 -19.01 10.07 3.22
C MET A 135 -18.14 11.12 3.91
N HIS A 136 -17.48 10.75 5.01
CA HIS A 136 -16.59 11.64 5.77
C HIS A 136 -15.11 11.37 5.51
N HIS A 137 -14.77 10.49 4.58
CA HIS A 137 -13.39 10.09 4.22
C HIS A 137 -12.49 9.77 5.42
N SER A 138 -13.09 9.19 6.47
CA SER A 138 -12.45 9.01 7.78
C SER A 138 -12.79 7.68 8.43
N SER A 139 -13.18 6.67 7.63
CA SER A 139 -13.50 5.33 8.13
C SER A 139 -12.36 4.65 8.89
N PHE A 140 -11.10 5.02 8.61
CA PHE A 140 -9.94 4.58 9.39
C PHE A 140 -10.06 4.89 10.89
N LYS A 141 -10.87 5.88 11.29
CA LYS A 141 -11.13 6.23 12.70
C LYS A 141 -12.08 5.28 13.41
N TYR A 142 -12.85 4.44 12.72
CA TYR A 142 -13.77 3.51 13.37
C TYR A 142 -13.01 2.55 14.31
N LEU A 143 -11.93 1.96 13.81
CA LEU A 143 -11.07 1.05 14.59
C LEU A 143 -10.39 1.77 15.75
N GLN A 144 -9.97 3.02 15.57
CA GLN A 144 -9.41 3.85 16.64
C GLN A 144 -10.45 4.07 17.76
N GLY A 145 -11.68 4.42 17.40
CA GLY A 145 -12.78 4.61 18.35
C GLY A 145 -13.08 3.35 19.16
N MET A 146 -13.22 2.21 18.49
CA MET A 146 -13.46 0.91 19.15
C MET A 146 -12.29 0.52 20.07
N SER A 147 -11.06 0.58 19.56
CA SER A 147 -9.85 0.14 20.29
C SER A 147 -9.54 1.02 21.50
N SER A 148 -10.03 2.27 21.52
CA SER A 148 -9.84 3.18 22.66
C SER A 148 -10.60 2.77 23.94
N ILE A 149 -11.54 1.82 23.84
CA ILE A 149 -12.44 1.44 24.94
C ILE A 149 -12.37 -0.03 25.31
N PHE A 150 -12.18 -0.93 24.33
CA PHE A 150 -12.06 -2.35 24.65
C PHE A 150 -10.80 -2.62 25.51
N PRO A 151 -10.92 -3.35 26.64
CA PRO A 151 -9.77 -3.68 27.49
C PRO A 151 -8.91 -4.82 26.92
N PHE A 152 -9.26 -5.32 25.74
CA PHE A 152 -8.57 -6.35 24.99
C PHE A 152 -8.68 -6.05 23.49
N ILE A 153 -7.88 -6.72 22.67
CA ILE A 153 -7.92 -6.54 21.22
C ILE A 153 -9.15 -7.23 20.65
N MET A 154 -10.06 -6.47 20.05
CA MET A 154 -11.25 -6.98 19.36
C MET A 154 -10.93 -7.22 17.89
N PRO A 155 -11.00 -8.46 17.37
CA PRO A 155 -10.94 -8.71 15.94
C PRO A 155 -12.17 -8.11 15.25
N VAL A 156 -11.91 -7.31 14.21
CA VAL A 156 -12.93 -6.66 13.38
C VAL A 156 -12.66 -6.99 11.90
N SER A 157 -13.71 -7.35 11.17
CA SER A 157 -13.69 -7.48 9.72
C SER A 157 -14.85 -6.71 9.12
N GLY A 158 -14.78 -6.34 7.84
CA GLY A 158 -15.89 -5.68 7.15
C GLY A 158 -15.41 -4.62 6.17
N GLY A 159 -16.24 -3.62 5.95
CA GLY A 159 -15.93 -2.51 5.06
C GLY A 159 -17.04 -1.48 5.03
N THR A 160 -16.82 -0.38 4.31
CA THR A 160 -17.81 0.68 4.15
C THR A 160 -18.74 0.40 2.97
N SER A 161 -19.97 0.87 3.11
CA SER A 161 -20.99 0.79 2.08
C SER A 161 -20.53 1.47 0.80
N LEU A 162 -20.82 0.85 -0.34
CA LEU A 162 -20.55 1.45 -1.63
C LEU A 162 -21.85 2.01 -2.21
N GLY A 163 -21.74 3.14 -2.90
CA GLY A 163 -22.75 3.70 -3.79
C GLY A 163 -22.64 3.11 -5.20
N HIS A 164 -22.90 3.92 -6.22
CA HIS A 164 -22.84 3.50 -7.61
C HIS A 164 -21.40 3.33 -8.10
N PHE A 165 -21.05 2.14 -8.59
CA PHE A 165 -19.72 1.82 -9.10
C PHE A 165 -19.75 0.57 -10.01
N PRO A 166 -19.03 0.55 -11.16
CA PRO A 166 -18.33 1.67 -11.78
C PRO A 166 -19.30 2.73 -12.34
N GLY A 167 -18.87 3.99 -12.42
CA GLY A 167 -19.69 5.13 -12.84
C GLY A 167 -20.12 6.03 -11.66
N GLY A 168 -20.86 7.11 -11.95
CA GLY A 168 -21.22 8.13 -10.96
C GLY A 168 -20.15 9.21 -10.77
N THR A 169 -20.46 10.24 -9.98
CA THR A 169 -19.46 11.21 -9.53
C THR A 169 -18.60 10.61 -8.41
N TRP A 170 -17.47 11.24 -8.08
CA TRP A 170 -16.60 10.78 -6.98
C TRP A 170 -17.35 10.64 -5.66
N ASP A 171 -18.25 11.59 -5.38
CA ASP A 171 -19.06 11.58 -4.16
C ASP A 171 -20.11 10.47 -4.16
N ASP A 172 -20.71 10.16 -5.32
CA ASP A 172 -21.72 9.11 -5.45
C ASP A 172 -21.20 7.71 -5.13
N ILE A 173 -19.90 7.45 -5.35
CA ILE A 173 -19.27 6.15 -5.09
C ILE A 173 -19.30 5.81 -3.60
N PHE A 174 -19.24 6.82 -2.72
CA PHE A 174 -19.15 6.65 -1.27
C PHE A 174 -20.52 6.74 -0.56
N ILE A 175 -21.61 6.96 -1.30
CA ILE A 175 -22.97 7.06 -0.76
C ILE A 175 -23.69 5.71 -0.89
N GLY A 176 -23.48 4.85 0.11
CA GLY A 176 -24.25 3.62 0.31
C GLY A 176 -25.17 3.71 1.52
N ASN A 177 -26.05 2.72 1.71
CA ASN A 177 -26.92 2.63 2.88
C ASN A 177 -26.46 1.50 3.81
N GLN A 178 -26.52 1.72 5.11
CA GLN A 178 -26.35 0.69 6.14
C GLN A 178 -27.72 0.29 6.70
N TYR A 179 -27.90 -1.01 6.95
CA TYR A 179 -29.08 -1.56 7.61
C TYR A 179 -28.70 -2.02 9.01
N CYS A 180 -29.48 -1.62 10.03
CA CYS A 180 -29.29 -2.13 11.38
C CYS A 180 -30.58 -2.06 12.19
N GLY A 181 -31.08 -3.23 12.60
CA GLY A 181 -32.34 -3.40 13.32
C GLY A 181 -33.50 -2.87 12.50
N ASN A 182 -33.97 -1.68 12.88
CA ASN A 182 -35.12 -1.01 12.27
C ASN A 182 -34.73 0.20 11.42
N MET A 183 -33.43 0.45 11.25
CA MET A 183 -32.88 1.63 10.59
C MET A 183 -32.29 1.28 9.22
N VAL A 184 -32.58 2.14 8.24
CA VAL A 184 -31.82 2.30 7.00
C VAL A 184 -31.29 3.74 6.97
N SER A 185 -29.97 3.91 6.75
CA SER A 185 -29.32 5.22 6.78
C SER A 185 -28.15 5.26 5.79
N LYS A 186 -27.83 6.44 5.25
CA LYS A 186 -26.65 6.64 4.38
C LYS A 186 -25.38 7.05 5.15
N ASP A 187 -25.58 7.50 6.38
CA ASP A 187 -24.57 8.20 7.17
C ASP A 187 -24.49 7.58 8.57
N SER A 188 -24.16 6.29 8.64
CA SER A 188 -24.09 5.56 9.90
C SER A 188 -23.00 4.52 9.94
N LEU A 189 -22.64 4.16 11.17
CA LEU A 189 -21.85 2.99 11.52
C LEU A 189 -22.80 1.93 12.08
N ALA A 190 -22.70 0.70 11.60
CA ALA A 190 -23.35 -0.48 12.15
C ALA A 190 -22.30 -1.53 12.52
N LEU A 191 -22.47 -2.12 13.70
CA LEU A 191 -21.61 -3.16 14.26
C LEU A 191 -22.45 -4.39 14.58
N LEU A 192 -21.97 -5.56 14.15
CA LEU A 192 -22.49 -6.86 14.56
C LEU A 192 -21.40 -7.65 15.28
N PHE A 193 -21.63 -7.95 16.54
CA PHE A 193 -20.76 -8.80 17.35
C PHE A 193 -21.25 -10.24 17.31
N MET A 194 -20.31 -11.17 17.07
CA MET A 194 -20.52 -12.61 17.15
C MET A 194 -19.70 -13.15 18.32
N ARG A 195 -20.37 -13.46 19.44
CA ARG A 195 -19.73 -14.05 20.62
C ARG A 195 -20.05 -15.54 20.68
N VAL A 196 -19.03 -16.38 20.61
CA VAL A 196 -19.16 -17.83 20.75
C VAL A 196 -19.23 -18.19 22.23
N LEU A 197 -20.28 -18.93 22.61
CA LEU A 197 -20.54 -19.38 23.97
C LEU A 197 -19.81 -20.68 24.31
N LYS A 198 -19.56 -21.54 23.31
CA LYS A 198 -18.74 -22.77 23.42
C LYS A 198 -17.47 -22.66 22.58
N LYS A 199 -16.47 -21.98 23.12
CA LYS A 199 -15.25 -21.63 22.38
C LYS A 199 -14.39 -22.83 21.96
N GLU A 200 -14.54 -23.97 22.63
CA GLU A 200 -13.86 -25.23 22.29
C GLU A 200 -14.36 -25.86 20.97
N ASP A 201 -15.59 -25.55 20.58
CA ASP A 201 -16.27 -26.14 19.42
C ASP A 201 -16.16 -25.28 18.16
N TYR A 202 -15.64 -24.05 18.27
CA TYR A 202 -15.60 -23.08 17.17
C TYR A 202 -14.25 -22.39 17.05
N ALA A 203 -13.93 -21.95 15.84
CA ALA A 203 -12.76 -21.14 15.54
C ALA A 203 -13.10 -20.06 14.51
N PHE A 204 -12.41 -18.92 14.62
CA PHE A 204 -12.37 -17.91 13.57
C PHE A 204 -11.02 -17.96 12.87
N GLY A 205 -11.06 -17.95 11.54
CA GLY A 205 -9.90 -17.80 10.68
C GLY A 205 -10.01 -16.55 9.84
N PHE A 206 -8.95 -15.75 9.79
CA PHE A 206 -8.91 -14.50 9.04
C PHE A 206 -7.99 -14.60 7.82
N GLY A 207 -8.41 -14.01 6.72
CA GLY A 207 -7.65 -13.93 5.49
C GLY A 207 -7.52 -12.48 5.05
N TYR A 208 -6.32 -12.12 4.60
CA TYR A 208 -6.04 -10.80 4.06
C TYR A 208 -5.02 -10.92 2.93
N GLU A 209 -5.38 -10.42 1.74
CA GLU A 209 -4.46 -10.27 0.62
C GLU A 209 -4.78 -9.06 -0.26
N THR A 210 -3.73 -8.50 -0.86
CA THR A 210 -3.87 -7.47 -1.90
C THR A 210 -3.68 -8.06 -3.29
N GLY A 211 -2.86 -9.11 -3.43
CA GLY A 211 -2.38 -9.59 -4.73
C GLY A 211 -1.30 -8.71 -5.36
N TRP A 212 -1.06 -7.49 -4.85
CA TRP A 212 -0.09 -6.56 -5.43
C TRP A 212 1.35 -7.02 -5.21
N GLN A 213 2.16 -6.92 -6.26
CA GLN A 213 3.54 -7.37 -6.29
C GLN A 213 4.51 -6.21 -6.43
N ALA A 214 5.63 -6.26 -5.71
CA ALA A 214 6.71 -5.31 -5.87
C ALA A 214 7.35 -5.41 -7.26
N VAL A 215 7.51 -4.25 -7.90
CA VAL A 215 8.28 -4.08 -9.14
C VAL A 215 9.61 -3.35 -8.91
N THR A 216 9.78 -2.78 -7.72
CA THR A 216 11.00 -2.11 -7.27
C THR A 216 11.43 -2.65 -5.89
N PRO A 217 12.72 -2.63 -5.54
CA PRO A 217 13.21 -2.68 -4.16
C PRO A 217 12.65 -1.54 -3.30
N GLU A 218 12.88 -1.67 -2.00
CA GLU A 218 12.52 -0.66 -1.03
C GLU A 218 13.30 0.63 -1.22
N PHE A 219 12.60 1.75 -1.17
CA PHE A 219 13.14 3.10 -1.05
C PHE A 219 12.56 3.78 0.19
N GLU A 220 13.30 4.76 0.73
CA GLU A 220 12.89 5.45 1.94
C GLU A 220 12.07 6.70 1.60
N CYS A 221 10.97 6.93 2.32
CA CYS A 221 10.29 8.21 2.29
C CYS A 221 11.07 9.24 3.11
N THR A 222 11.95 9.98 2.45
CA THR A 222 12.90 10.90 3.11
C THR A 222 12.25 12.20 3.57
N ARG A 223 11.12 12.60 2.95
CA ARG A 223 10.37 13.79 3.38
C ARG A 223 8.86 13.60 3.21
N ALA A 224 8.15 13.65 4.34
CA ALA A 224 6.71 13.64 4.41
C ALA A 224 6.20 14.46 5.61
N LEU A 225 4.96 14.95 5.50
CA LEU A 225 4.18 15.50 6.61
C LEU A 225 2.94 14.60 6.78
N GLY A 226 3.05 13.61 7.67
CA GLY A 226 2.04 12.55 7.80
C GLY A 226 1.93 11.74 6.51
N ASN A 227 0.75 11.76 5.90
CA ASN A 227 0.40 11.06 4.65
C ASN A 227 0.69 11.86 3.39
N LYS A 228 1.16 13.10 3.54
CA LYS A 228 1.61 13.93 2.41
C LYS A 228 3.09 13.65 2.20
N VAL A 229 3.44 13.03 1.08
CA VAL A 229 4.83 12.70 0.74
C VAL A 229 5.33 13.69 -0.30
N MET A 230 6.53 14.23 -0.07
CA MET A 230 7.20 15.13 -1.00
C MET A 230 8.46 14.52 -1.60
N GLU A 231 9.09 13.57 -0.91
CA GLU A 231 10.41 13.07 -1.30
C GLU A 231 10.56 11.58 -0.99
N LEU A 232 11.12 10.86 -1.95
CA LEU A 232 11.49 9.46 -1.87
C LEU A 232 12.98 9.36 -2.22
N ASP A 233 13.78 8.77 -1.33
CA ASP A 233 15.19 8.47 -1.58
C ASP A 233 16.05 9.70 -1.92
N GLY A 234 15.68 10.88 -1.40
CA GLY A 234 16.34 12.15 -1.71
C GLY A 234 15.80 12.86 -2.96
N VAL A 235 14.81 12.29 -3.65
CA VAL A 235 14.27 12.79 -4.92
C VAL A 235 12.82 13.25 -4.72
N PRO A 236 12.41 14.42 -5.25
CA PRO A 236 11.01 14.84 -5.25
C PRO A 236 10.08 13.74 -5.79
N ILE A 237 8.94 13.48 -5.15
CA ILE A 237 8.11 12.31 -5.44
C ILE A 237 7.61 12.26 -6.89
N ILE A 238 7.31 13.41 -7.51
CA ILE A 238 6.84 13.45 -8.90
C ILE A 238 7.98 13.12 -9.84
N ASP A 239 9.16 13.71 -9.64
CA ASP A 239 10.37 13.39 -10.43
C ASP A 239 10.78 11.93 -10.26
N PHE A 240 10.68 11.41 -9.04
CA PHE A 240 10.89 9.99 -8.74
C PHE A 240 9.93 9.14 -9.59
N LEU A 241 8.63 9.41 -9.53
CA LEU A 241 7.63 8.64 -10.28
C LEU A 241 7.82 8.77 -11.80
N LYS A 242 8.12 9.96 -12.32
CA LYS A 242 8.44 10.17 -13.74
C LYS A 242 9.65 9.34 -14.19
N SER A 243 10.66 9.21 -13.34
CA SER A 243 11.84 8.39 -13.67
C SER A 243 11.54 6.89 -13.85
N TYR A 244 10.44 6.39 -13.27
CA TYR A 244 10.02 4.99 -13.37
C TYR A 244 8.83 4.76 -14.31
N LEU A 245 7.86 5.66 -14.30
CA LEU A 245 6.58 5.52 -14.99
C LEU A 245 6.47 6.42 -16.24
N GLY A 246 7.46 7.28 -16.50
CA GLY A 246 7.44 8.25 -17.59
C GLY A 246 6.54 9.45 -17.30
N GLU A 247 6.33 10.29 -18.31
CA GLU A 247 5.47 11.48 -18.19
C GLU A 247 4.00 11.11 -17.90
N ASP A 248 3.57 9.91 -18.27
CA ASP A 248 2.21 9.39 -18.03
C ASP A 248 2.02 8.79 -16.62
N TYR A 249 2.97 9.03 -15.69
CA TYR A 249 2.91 8.51 -14.31
C TYR A 249 1.56 8.78 -13.62
N ARG A 250 0.96 9.94 -13.89
CA ARG A 250 -0.31 10.35 -13.29
C ARG A 250 -1.45 9.42 -13.71
N GLU A 251 -1.52 9.07 -15.00
CA GLU A 251 -2.53 8.15 -15.51
C GLU A 251 -2.35 6.76 -14.88
N HIS A 252 -1.10 6.31 -14.75
CA HIS A 252 -0.76 5.04 -14.11
C HIS A 252 -1.20 4.95 -12.64
N LEU A 253 -1.07 6.05 -11.89
CA LEU A 253 -1.53 6.13 -10.50
C LEU A 253 -3.06 6.21 -10.39
N LEU A 254 -3.70 7.05 -11.20
CA LEU A 254 -5.16 7.26 -11.15
C LEU A 254 -5.94 6.04 -11.64
N SER A 255 -5.42 5.35 -12.67
CA SER A 255 -5.96 4.06 -13.13
C SER A 255 -5.63 2.91 -12.17
N GLN A 256 -4.83 3.16 -11.12
CA GLN A 256 -4.30 2.15 -10.21
C GLN A 256 -3.65 0.99 -10.99
N ARG A 257 -2.90 1.32 -12.04
CA ARG A 257 -2.02 0.33 -12.68
C ARG A 257 -0.76 0.12 -11.85
N PHE A 258 -0.27 1.20 -11.25
CA PHE A 258 0.80 1.19 -10.28
C PHE A 258 0.35 1.92 -9.02
N MET A 259 0.86 1.48 -7.88
CA MET A 259 0.66 2.15 -6.61
C MET A 259 1.94 2.10 -5.79
N LEU A 260 1.95 2.83 -4.68
CA LEU A 260 2.96 2.68 -3.66
C LEU A 260 2.40 1.83 -2.52
N ASN A 261 3.27 1.07 -1.86
CA ASN A 261 2.93 0.37 -0.62
C ASN A 261 3.87 0.76 0.51
N GLN A 262 3.46 0.42 1.72
CA GLN A 262 4.35 0.15 2.83
C GLN A 262 4.40 -1.36 3.05
N THR A 263 5.60 -1.91 3.14
CA THR A 263 5.80 -3.31 3.51
C THR A 263 5.87 -3.42 5.02
N ILE A 264 5.03 -4.27 5.60
CA ILE A 264 5.04 -4.57 7.04
C ILE A 264 5.47 -6.01 7.25
N THR A 265 6.34 -6.23 8.23
CA THR A 265 6.91 -7.55 8.52
C THR A 265 6.77 -7.92 10.00
N ASP A 266 6.57 -9.22 10.26
CA ASP A 266 6.67 -9.84 11.58
C ASP A 266 7.19 -11.29 11.42
N GLY A 267 8.46 -11.50 11.71
CA GLY A 267 9.13 -12.78 11.43
C GLY A 267 9.15 -13.08 9.93
N GLU A 268 8.56 -14.21 9.53
CA GLU A 268 8.42 -14.61 8.13
C GLU A 268 7.19 -14.00 7.44
N LEU A 269 6.27 -13.39 8.21
CA LEU A 269 5.09 -12.77 7.66
C LEU A 269 5.46 -11.42 7.03
N SER A 270 5.14 -11.25 5.75
CA SER A 270 5.27 -9.99 5.02
C SER A 270 3.95 -9.63 4.36
N LYS A 271 3.44 -8.43 4.62
CA LYS A 271 2.18 -7.93 4.05
C LYS A 271 2.35 -6.52 3.52
N ASN A 272 1.49 -6.15 2.58
CA ASN A 272 1.54 -4.86 1.88
C ASN A 272 0.37 -3.98 2.34
N ILE A 273 0.65 -2.82 2.92
CA ILE A 273 -0.34 -1.77 3.09
C ILE A 273 -0.31 -0.88 1.84
N LEU A 274 -1.42 -0.81 1.11
CA LEU A 274 -1.49 0.00 -0.10
C LEU A 274 -1.71 1.48 0.23
N GLN A 275 -0.99 2.35 -0.49
CA GLN A 275 -1.09 3.80 -0.37
C GLN A 275 -1.80 4.35 -1.62
N PHE A 276 -3.10 4.60 -1.47
CA PHE A 276 -3.93 5.13 -2.55
C PHE A 276 -3.69 6.65 -2.71
N PRO A 277 -3.25 7.14 -3.88
CA PRO A 277 -3.01 8.57 -4.10
C PRO A 277 -4.35 9.31 -4.12
N TRP A 278 -4.56 10.18 -3.13
CA TRP A 278 -5.77 10.99 -2.96
C TRP A 278 -5.67 12.32 -3.70
N VAL A 279 -4.57 13.04 -3.52
CA VAL A 279 -4.28 14.30 -4.21
C VAL A 279 -2.87 14.25 -4.77
N ILE A 280 -2.73 14.58 -6.06
CA ILE A 280 -1.44 14.72 -6.74
C ILE A 280 -1.27 16.19 -7.10
N ASP A 281 -0.35 16.86 -6.40
CA ASP A 281 -0.03 18.28 -6.56
C ASP A 281 1.40 18.41 -7.13
N GLU A 282 1.45 18.67 -8.44
CA GLU A 282 2.69 18.78 -9.21
C GLU A 282 3.44 20.08 -8.93
N GLU A 283 2.72 21.15 -8.59
CA GLU A 283 3.29 22.47 -8.31
C GLU A 283 4.17 22.42 -7.06
N ASN A 284 3.69 21.75 -6.01
CA ASN A 284 4.41 21.61 -4.75
C ASN A 284 5.20 20.30 -4.63
N GLN A 285 5.29 19.50 -5.70
CA GLN A 285 5.98 18.20 -5.72
C GLN A 285 5.52 17.29 -4.57
N GLN A 286 4.21 17.10 -4.43
CA GLN A 286 3.64 16.32 -3.32
C GLN A 286 2.50 15.39 -3.77
N ILE A 287 2.39 14.26 -3.08
CA ILE A 287 1.23 13.37 -3.17
C ILE A 287 0.68 13.14 -1.76
N GLU A 288 -0.61 13.44 -1.57
CA GLU A 288 -1.36 13.07 -0.38
C GLU A 288 -1.97 11.68 -0.59
N PHE A 289 -1.64 10.73 0.28
CA PHE A 289 -2.27 9.40 0.28
C PHE A 289 -3.53 9.40 1.14
N TRP A 290 -4.53 8.62 0.76
CA TRP A 290 -5.83 8.63 1.42
C TRP A 290 -5.78 8.24 2.90
N ARG A 291 -4.88 7.33 3.28
CA ARG A 291 -4.67 6.96 4.67
C ARG A 291 -3.79 8.00 5.38
N PRO A 292 -4.15 8.45 6.59
CA PRO A 292 -3.36 9.43 7.35
C PRO A 292 -2.18 8.77 8.09
N ASP A 293 -1.47 7.83 7.45
CA ASP A 293 -0.31 7.19 8.04
C ASP A 293 0.85 8.20 8.13
N ASP A 294 1.67 8.12 9.16
CA ASP A 294 2.96 8.82 9.17
C ASP A 294 3.98 8.04 8.32
N LEU A 295 4.28 8.60 7.16
CA LEU A 295 5.12 7.96 6.15
C LEU A 295 6.59 8.38 6.24
N ALA A 296 6.96 9.37 7.06
CA ALA A 296 8.35 9.80 7.18
C ALA A 296 9.27 8.66 7.66
N GLY A 297 10.38 8.45 6.95
CA GLY A 297 11.35 7.39 7.21
C GLY A 297 10.85 5.97 6.94
N LYS A 298 9.63 5.80 6.40
CA LYS A 298 9.08 4.49 6.06
C LYS A 298 9.65 3.99 4.75
N LYS A 299 9.85 2.68 4.68
CA LYS A 299 10.20 2.00 3.44
C LYS A 299 8.96 1.77 2.59
N MET A 300 9.09 2.08 1.31
CA MET A 300 8.03 1.97 0.32
C MET A 300 8.55 1.28 -0.93
N GLN A 301 7.63 0.71 -1.72
CA GLN A 301 7.93 0.16 -3.03
C GLN A 301 6.87 0.61 -4.03
N LEU A 302 7.29 0.75 -5.28
CA LEU A 302 6.37 0.75 -6.40
C LEU A 302 5.90 -0.69 -6.63
N ILE A 303 4.59 -0.86 -6.64
CA ILE A 303 3.90 -2.13 -6.79
C ILE A 303 2.99 -2.09 -8.02
N HIS A 304 2.79 -3.26 -8.60
CA HIS A 304 1.91 -3.51 -9.73
C HIS A 304 1.04 -4.73 -9.42
N ASN A 305 -0.08 -4.85 -10.09
CA ASN A 305 -0.93 -6.01 -9.97
C ASN A 305 -1.51 -6.37 -11.33
N ASP A 306 -1.57 -7.66 -11.61
CA ASP A 306 -2.25 -8.23 -12.75
C ASP A 306 -3.45 -9.06 -12.29
N ARG A 307 -4.30 -9.47 -13.22
CA ARG A 307 -5.54 -10.20 -12.87
C ARG A 307 -5.25 -11.56 -12.23
N GLU A 308 -4.15 -12.24 -12.56
CA GLU A 308 -3.81 -13.55 -11.98
C GLU A 308 -3.25 -13.42 -10.58
N ASP A 309 -2.42 -12.41 -10.35
CA ASP A 309 -1.88 -12.04 -9.05
C ASP A 309 -3.05 -11.72 -8.07
N MET A 310 -4.10 -11.03 -8.52
CA MET A 310 -5.32 -10.80 -7.74
C MET A 310 -6.05 -12.09 -7.36
N ILE A 311 -6.30 -12.98 -8.33
CA ILE A 311 -7.00 -14.25 -8.10
C ILE A 311 -6.18 -15.18 -7.20
N THR A 312 -4.86 -15.21 -7.40
CA THR A 312 -3.93 -15.96 -6.57
C THR A 312 -3.91 -15.43 -5.14
N GLY A 313 -3.89 -14.10 -4.98
CA GLY A 313 -4.04 -13.45 -3.68
C GLY A 313 -5.35 -13.86 -2.98
N ALA A 314 -6.47 -13.87 -3.69
CA ALA A 314 -7.74 -14.33 -3.14
C ALA A 314 -7.70 -15.78 -2.64
N ARG A 315 -7.13 -16.68 -3.44
CA ARG A 315 -6.91 -18.08 -3.06
C ARG A 315 -5.99 -18.21 -1.83
N ASN A 316 -4.95 -17.40 -1.75
CA ASN A 316 -4.01 -17.42 -0.62
C ASN A 316 -4.65 -16.91 0.66
N ALA A 317 -5.45 -15.84 0.61
CA ALA A 317 -6.23 -15.38 1.76
C ALA A 317 -7.21 -16.44 2.25
N ALA A 318 -7.88 -17.15 1.34
CA ALA A 318 -8.80 -18.24 1.67
C ALA A 318 -8.05 -19.41 2.34
N LYS A 319 -6.90 -19.83 1.80
CA LYS A 319 -6.07 -20.88 2.39
C LYS A 319 -5.58 -20.51 3.79
N ALA A 320 -5.15 -19.26 4.00
CA ALA A 320 -4.71 -18.79 5.30
C ALA A 320 -5.85 -18.78 6.33
N ALA A 321 -7.05 -18.33 5.94
CA ALA A 321 -8.24 -18.37 6.78
C ALA A 321 -8.66 -19.81 7.11
N LEU A 322 -8.68 -20.72 6.14
CA LEU A 322 -9.00 -22.14 6.36
C LEU A 322 -7.99 -22.81 7.29
N LEU A 323 -6.69 -22.60 7.07
CA LEU A 323 -5.63 -23.14 7.92
C LEU A 323 -5.76 -22.64 9.37
N ALA A 324 -6.19 -21.40 9.56
CA ALA A 324 -6.41 -20.82 10.88
C ALA A 324 -7.62 -21.39 11.63
N LEU A 325 -8.50 -22.15 10.98
CA LEU A 325 -9.55 -22.92 11.65
C LEU A 325 -9.02 -24.15 12.40
N ASP A 326 -7.72 -24.46 12.29
CA ASP A 326 -7.02 -25.50 13.06
C ASP A 326 -7.68 -26.88 12.96
N GLY A 327 -8.14 -27.23 11.75
CA GLY A 327 -8.79 -28.51 11.44
C GLY A 327 -10.31 -28.54 11.69
N MET A 328 -10.92 -27.45 12.16
CA MET A 328 -12.38 -27.35 12.23
C MET A 328 -13.02 -27.21 10.85
N THR A 329 -14.22 -27.76 10.69
CA THR A 329 -14.94 -27.74 9.43
C THR A 329 -15.55 -26.35 9.21
N PRO A 330 -15.29 -25.66 8.07
CA PRO A 330 -15.86 -24.35 7.78
C PRO A 330 -17.39 -24.41 7.65
N GLU A 331 -18.10 -23.52 8.35
CA GLU A 331 -19.57 -23.43 8.31
C GLU A 331 -20.08 -22.15 7.60
N LEU A 332 -19.28 -21.08 7.57
CA LEU A 332 -19.61 -19.80 6.97
C LEU A 332 -18.34 -19.04 6.60
N VAL A 333 -18.33 -18.43 5.42
CA VAL A 333 -17.25 -17.55 4.96
C VAL A 333 -17.87 -16.21 4.53
N MET A 334 -17.39 -15.13 5.12
CA MET A 334 -17.72 -13.78 4.66
C MET A 334 -16.53 -13.14 3.94
N MET A 335 -16.82 -12.47 2.84
CA MET A 335 -15.86 -11.85 1.95
C MET A 335 -16.16 -10.37 1.76
N PHE A 336 -15.16 -9.52 1.99
CA PHE A 336 -15.23 -8.08 1.77
C PHE A 336 -14.09 -7.71 0.81
N SER A 337 -14.43 -7.45 -0.45
CA SER A 337 -13.45 -7.21 -1.53
C SER A 337 -13.50 -5.74 -1.96
N CYS A 338 -12.36 -5.13 -2.25
CA CYS A 338 -12.36 -3.74 -2.70
C CYS A 338 -13.06 -3.59 -4.04
N CYS A 339 -13.91 -2.58 -4.18
CA CYS A 339 -14.59 -2.25 -5.44
C CYS A 339 -13.60 -2.07 -6.60
N ASN A 340 -12.38 -1.58 -6.33
CA ASN A 340 -11.33 -1.48 -7.36
C ASN A 340 -10.85 -2.84 -7.87
N ARG A 341 -10.89 -3.91 -7.06
CA ARG A 341 -10.58 -5.27 -7.54
C ARG A 341 -11.56 -5.71 -8.63
N HIS A 342 -12.85 -5.42 -8.48
CA HIS A 342 -13.84 -5.66 -9.54
C HIS A 342 -13.48 -4.88 -10.82
N ARG A 343 -13.08 -3.60 -10.70
CA ARG A 343 -12.63 -2.80 -11.85
C ARG A 343 -11.44 -3.43 -12.58
N HIS A 344 -10.45 -3.93 -11.84
CA HIS A 344 -9.26 -4.55 -12.41
C HIS A 344 -9.52 -5.95 -13.01
N LEU A 345 -10.29 -6.78 -12.30
CA LEU A 345 -10.65 -8.13 -12.73
C LEU A 345 -11.61 -8.14 -13.93
N HIS A 346 -12.50 -7.15 -14.01
CA HIS A 346 -13.45 -6.96 -15.10
C HIS A 346 -14.25 -8.24 -15.42
N SER A 347 -14.07 -8.83 -16.60
CA SER A 347 -14.71 -10.10 -17.02
C SER A 347 -14.38 -11.29 -16.12
N ARG A 348 -13.30 -11.21 -15.33
CA ARG A 348 -12.81 -12.27 -14.44
C ARG A 348 -13.18 -12.08 -12.98
N THR A 349 -14.13 -11.20 -12.68
CA THR A 349 -14.59 -10.95 -11.30
C THR A 349 -15.04 -12.24 -10.60
N ASP A 350 -15.74 -13.13 -11.31
CA ASP A 350 -16.17 -14.42 -10.75
C ASP A 350 -15.01 -15.36 -10.44
N ALA A 351 -13.89 -15.25 -11.15
CA ALA A 351 -12.73 -16.11 -10.92
C ALA A 351 -12.11 -15.88 -9.53
N GLU A 352 -12.20 -14.66 -8.98
CA GLU A 352 -11.81 -14.38 -7.60
C GLU A 352 -12.66 -15.18 -6.60
N ILE A 353 -13.99 -15.20 -6.81
CA ILE A 353 -14.95 -15.84 -5.92
C ILE A 353 -14.83 -17.35 -6.02
N HIS A 354 -14.73 -17.89 -7.24
CA HIS A 354 -14.51 -19.31 -7.48
C HIS A 354 -13.20 -19.80 -6.85
N ALA A 355 -12.11 -19.02 -6.94
CA ALA A 355 -10.84 -19.40 -6.34
C ALA A 355 -10.91 -19.53 -4.80
N ILE A 356 -11.81 -18.78 -4.15
CA ILE A 356 -12.11 -18.92 -2.71
C ILE A 356 -13.02 -20.13 -2.47
N GLY A 357 -14.07 -20.30 -3.29
CA GLY A 357 -14.99 -21.43 -3.22
C GLY A 357 -14.29 -22.78 -3.41
N GLU A 358 -13.29 -22.87 -4.28
CA GLU A 358 -12.42 -24.05 -4.46
C GLU A 358 -11.69 -24.46 -3.16
N VAL A 359 -11.37 -23.50 -2.29
CA VAL A 359 -10.64 -23.76 -1.04
C VAL A 359 -11.57 -24.26 0.05
N PHE A 360 -12.74 -23.64 0.22
CA PHE A 360 -13.68 -24.00 1.29
C PHE A 360 -14.66 -25.12 0.91
N GLY A 361 -14.88 -25.32 -0.39
CA GLY A 361 -15.83 -26.29 -0.93
C GLY A 361 -17.20 -25.69 -1.26
N PRO A 362 -17.98 -26.36 -2.13
CA PRO A 362 -19.21 -25.82 -2.72
C PRO A 362 -20.42 -25.79 -1.76
N THR A 363 -20.32 -26.46 -0.61
CA THR A 363 -21.39 -26.57 0.39
C THR A 363 -21.28 -25.52 1.50
N VAL A 364 -20.16 -24.79 1.55
CA VAL A 364 -19.91 -23.74 2.55
C VAL A 364 -20.47 -22.42 2.01
N PRO A 365 -21.40 -21.76 2.74
CA PRO A 365 -21.88 -20.44 2.36
C PRO A 365 -20.74 -19.43 2.26
N LEU A 366 -20.53 -18.92 1.05
CA LEU A 366 -19.66 -17.80 0.75
C LEU A 366 -20.56 -16.60 0.46
N VAL A 367 -20.55 -15.61 1.35
CA VAL A 367 -21.37 -14.40 1.22
C VAL A 367 -20.50 -13.17 1.33
N GLY A 368 -20.91 -12.07 0.71
CA GLY A 368 -20.13 -10.86 0.80
C GLY A 368 -20.57 -9.78 -0.15
N LEU A 369 -19.67 -8.83 -0.36
CA LEU A 369 -19.86 -7.73 -1.29
C LEU A 369 -18.53 -7.09 -1.67
N TYR A 370 -18.59 -6.29 -2.73
CA TYR A 370 -17.54 -5.34 -3.04
C TYR A 370 -17.75 -4.04 -2.25
N CYS A 371 -16.81 -3.64 -1.41
CA CYS A 371 -16.91 -2.46 -0.56
C CYS A 371 -15.82 -1.43 -0.87
N SER A 372 -15.89 -0.30 -0.16
CA SER A 372 -14.72 0.51 0.11
C SER A 372 -14.19 0.18 1.51
N SER A 373 -12.97 0.61 1.78
CA SER A 373 -12.36 0.56 3.10
C SER A 373 -12.40 -0.78 3.83
N GLU A 374 -11.91 -1.82 3.17
CA GLU A 374 -11.87 -3.18 3.71
C GLU A 374 -11.04 -3.25 5.00
N ILE A 375 -11.61 -3.89 6.01
CA ILE A 375 -11.00 -4.08 7.33
C ILE A 375 -10.79 -5.58 7.56
N SER A 376 -9.60 -5.94 8.04
CA SER A 376 -9.30 -7.30 8.48
C SER A 376 -8.23 -7.30 9.58
N PRO A 377 -8.11 -8.38 10.37
CA PRO A 377 -6.87 -8.68 11.06
C PRO A 377 -5.72 -8.97 10.09
N MET A 378 -4.50 -8.62 10.50
CA MET A 378 -3.31 -8.98 9.72
C MET A 378 -2.94 -10.46 9.89
N TYR A 379 -3.03 -10.95 11.12
CA TYR A 379 -2.78 -12.36 11.43
C TYR A 379 -4.03 -13.21 11.15
N SER A 380 -3.82 -14.45 10.75
CA SER A 380 -4.93 -15.35 10.39
C SER A 380 -5.54 -16.05 11.59
N ARG A 381 -4.72 -16.44 12.58
CA ARG A 381 -5.20 -17.16 13.77
C ARG A 381 -5.70 -16.19 14.83
N TYR A 382 -6.87 -16.49 15.39
CA TYR A 382 -7.51 -15.66 16.42
C TYR A 382 -6.56 -15.29 17.59
N GLN A 383 -5.76 -16.25 18.07
CA GLN A 383 -4.83 -16.04 19.18
C GLN A 383 -3.71 -15.06 18.82
N GLU A 384 -3.25 -15.04 17.57
CA GLU A 384 -2.22 -14.11 17.12
C GLU A 384 -2.78 -12.71 16.93
N VAL A 385 -4.02 -12.62 16.43
CA VAL A 385 -4.74 -11.34 16.31
C VAL A 385 -4.92 -10.68 17.67
N THR A 386 -5.23 -11.46 18.70
CA THR A 386 -5.56 -10.95 20.04
C THR A 386 -4.37 -10.81 20.99
N ASP A 387 -3.18 -11.26 20.58
CA ASP A 387 -1.96 -11.16 21.40
C ASP A 387 -1.35 -9.75 21.33
N ALA A 388 -1.57 -8.94 22.37
CA ALA A 388 -1.06 -7.58 22.44
C ALA A 388 0.48 -7.46 22.44
N ARG A 389 1.22 -8.57 22.57
CA ARG A 389 2.69 -8.59 22.44
C ARG A 389 3.13 -8.58 20.98
N ARG A 390 2.25 -8.93 20.05
CA ARG A 390 2.52 -8.90 18.61
C ARG A 390 2.49 -7.46 18.11
N PRO A 391 3.46 -7.03 17.28
CA PRO A 391 3.57 -5.64 16.82
C PRO A 391 2.35 -5.17 16.01
N TRP A 392 1.68 -6.11 15.32
CA TRP A 392 0.58 -5.82 14.41
C TRP A 392 -0.74 -6.45 14.86
N ALA A 393 -0.89 -6.72 16.15
CA ALA A 393 -2.11 -7.28 16.70
C ALA A 393 -3.34 -6.42 16.38
N GLY A 394 -4.50 -7.05 16.30
CA GLY A 394 -5.78 -6.43 15.98
C GLY A 394 -6.04 -6.25 14.49
N SER A 395 -7.07 -5.46 14.21
CA SER A 395 -7.55 -5.19 12.86
C SER A 395 -7.02 -3.88 12.31
N ARG A 396 -6.89 -3.84 11.00
CA ARG A 396 -6.48 -2.66 10.25
C ARG A 396 -7.26 -2.60 8.96
N GLN A 397 -7.34 -1.39 8.44
CA GLN A 397 -7.60 -1.22 7.03
C GLN A 397 -6.28 -1.39 6.28
N PHE A 398 -6.32 -1.87 5.03
CA PHE A 398 -5.09 -2.06 4.26
C PHE A 398 -5.10 -1.48 2.84
N GLY A 399 -6.16 -0.75 2.47
CA GLY A 399 -6.38 -0.26 1.10
C GLY A 399 -6.72 -1.40 0.13
N CYS A 400 -6.99 -1.09 -1.15
CA CYS A 400 -7.45 -1.99 -2.24
C CYS A 400 -7.14 -3.49 -2.07
N SER A 401 -7.93 -4.18 -1.24
CA SER A 401 -7.60 -5.53 -0.76
C SER A 401 -8.83 -6.41 -0.65
N LEU A 402 -8.61 -7.62 -0.19
CA LEU A 402 -9.62 -8.61 0.12
C LEU A 402 -9.49 -9.01 1.58
N ALA A 403 -10.59 -8.97 2.32
CA ALA A 403 -10.72 -9.49 3.66
C ALA A 403 -11.66 -10.71 3.68
N ILE A 404 -11.23 -11.78 4.36
CA ILE A 404 -12.01 -12.99 4.59
C ILE A 404 -12.12 -13.22 6.08
N VAL A 405 -13.32 -13.55 6.55
CA VAL A 405 -13.53 -14.15 7.87
C VAL A 405 -14.27 -15.46 7.70
N ALA A 406 -13.66 -16.54 8.17
CA ALA A 406 -14.23 -17.88 8.17
C ALA A 406 -14.57 -18.28 9.60
N LEU A 407 -15.75 -18.87 9.77
CA LEU A 407 -16.18 -19.52 11.01
C LEU A 407 -16.18 -21.03 10.78
N GLY A 408 -15.41 -21.75 11.58
CA GLY A 408 -15.37 -23.21 11.59
C GLY A 408 -15.92 -23.79 12.88
N SER A 409 -16.40 -25.04 12.82
CA SER A 409 -16.78 -25.78 14.02
C SER A 409 -16.40 -27.26 13.99
N ARG A 410 -16.34 -27.88 15.17
CA ARG A 410 -16.10 -29.32 15.35
C ARG A 410 -17.33 -30.17 15.04
N CYS A 411 -18.51 -29.61 15.26
CA CYS A 411 -19.79 -30.26 15.02
C CYS A 411 -20.57 -29.44 13.98
N PRO A 412 -20.17 -29.47 12.70
CA PRO A 412 -20.84 -28.72 11.66
C PRO A 412 -22.25 -29.27 11.42
N ALA A 413 -23.18 -28.41 11.03
CA ALA A 413 -24.43 -28.88 10.44
C ALA A 413 -24.14 -29.69 9.15
N GLU A 414 -24.86 -30.77 8.92
CA GLU A 414 -24.71 -31.55 7.69
C GLU A 414 -25.21 -30.73 6.49
N LYS A 415 -24.30 -30.39 5.56
CA LYS A 415 -24.59 -29.62 4.35
C LYS A 415 -24.23 -30.46 3.12
N THR A 416 -25.24 -31.02 2.47
CA THR A 416 -25.07 -31.85 1.26
C THR A 416 -25.42 -31.11 -0.02
N THR A 417 -26.09 -29.96 0.09
CA THR A 417 -26.57 -29.20 -1.06
C THR A 417 -25.46 -28.33 -1.64
N ASP A 418 -25.19 -28.50 -2.92
CA ASP A 418 -24.35 -27.60 -3.69
C ASP A 418 -25.00 -26.22 -3.80
N LEU A 419 -24.33 -25.19 -3.27
CA LEU A 419 -24.90 -23.85 -3.17
C LEU A 419 -24.97 -23.12 -4.52
N VAL A 420 -24.15 -23.50 -5.50
CA VAL A 420 -24.25 -22.94 -6.86
C VAL A 420 -25.58 -23.36 -7.49
N SER A 421 -25.92 -24.64 -7.37
CA SER A 421 -27.19 -25.20 -7.86
C SER A 421 -28.40 -24.61 -7.14
N LEU A 422 -28.31 -24.45 -5.82
CA LEU A 422 -29.35 -23.83 -5.00
C LEU A 422 -29.62 -22.41 -5.52
N LEU A 423 -28.58 -21.58 -5.62
CA LEU A 423 -28.68 -20.17 -6.01
C LEU A 423 -28.98 -19.96 -7.51
N GLY A 424 -28.62 -20.91 -8.37
CA GLY A 424 -28.78 -20.82 -9.82
C GLY A 424 -30.25 -20.75 -10.30
N SER A 425 -31.20 -21.23 -9.50
CA SER A 425 -32.62 -21.34 -9.87
C SER A 425 -33.44 -20.04 -9.73
N PHE A 426 -32.78 -18.90 -9.48
CA PHE A 426 -33.40 -17.74 -8.85
C PHE A 426 -33.36 -16.46 -9.70
N LYS A 427 -34.30 -16.34 -10.65
CA LYS A 427 -34.81 -15.04 -11.14
C LYS A 427 -36.24 -14.86 -10.62
N ALA A 428 -36.63 -13.64 -10.24
CA ALA A 428 -38.05 -13.34 -10.16
C ALA A 428 -38.63 -13.51 -11.57
N GLN A 429 -39.71 -14.27 -11.74
CA GLN A 429 -40.32 -14.45 -13.05
C GLN A 429 -40.87 -13.10 -13.52
N ASP A 430 -40.22 -12.50 -14.51
CA ASP A 430 -40.85 -11.45 -15.30
C ASP A 430 -41.85 -12.10 -16.25
N VAL A 431 -43.07 -11.57 -16.26
CA VAL A 431 -44.12 -11.94 -17.21
C VAL A 431 -43.68 -11.42 -18.58
N GLY A 432 -43.09 -12.32 -19.36
CA GLY A 432 -42.92 -12.18 -20.80
C GLY A 432 -41.66 -11.45 -21.23
N GLU A 433 -40.61 -12.20 -21.57
CA GLU A 433 -39.63 -11.75 -22.57
C GLU A 433 -39.19 -12.91 -23.45
N GLN A 434 -39.22 -12.65 -24.76
CA GLN A 434 -38.99 -13.60 -25.83
C GLN A 434 -37.53 -14.05 -25.85
N HIS A 435 -37.36 -15.36 -26.02
CA HIS A 435 -36.08 -16.00 -26.27
C HIS A 435 -35.55 -15.54 -27.65
N VAL A 436 -34.51 -14.70 -27.66
CA VAL A 436 -33.71 -14.42 -28.86
C VAL A 436 -32.40 -15.18 -28.71
N ASP A 437 -32.16 -16.08 -29.65
CA ASP A 437 -31.02 -16.97 -29.69
C ASP A 437 -30.01 -16.48 -30.76
N PRO A 438 -28.75 -16.13 -30.40
CA PRO A 438 -27.68 -16.02 -31.37
C PRO A 438 -26.49 -16.92 -30.98
N VAL A 439 -26.60 -18.24 -31.19
CA VAL A 439 -25.55 -19.23 -30.84
C VAL A 439 -24.24 -19.04 -31.63
N SER A 440 -24.24 -18.37 -32.78
CA SER A 440 -23.04 -18.21 -33.65
C SER A 440 -22.18 -16.98 -33.29
N GLU A 441 -22.76 -15.78 -33.24
CA GLU A 441 -22.02 -14.54 -32.89
C GLU A 441 -21.45 -14.61 -31.48
N ASN A 442 -22.16 -15.25 -30.54
CA ASN A 442 -21.72 -15.41 -29.16
C ASN A 442 -20.47 -16.29 -29.05
N GLN A 443 -20.31 -17.29 -29.92
CA GLN A 443 -19.12 -18.16 -29.95
C GLN A 443 -17.89 -17.45 -30.51
N GLN A 444 -18.07 -16.65 -31.57
CA GLN A 444 -16.99 -15.84 -32.13
C GLN A 444 -16.54 -14.75 -31.15
N LEU A 445 -17.48 -14.04 -30.51
CA LEU A 445 -17.20 -13.05 -29.46
C LEU A 445 -16.46 -13.68 -28.27
N LYS A 446 -16.87 -14.86 -27.80
CA LYS A 446 -16.15 -15.59 -26.75
C LYS A 446 -14.73 -15.96 -27.15
N SER A 447 -14.54 -16.39 -28.40
CA SER A 447 -13.21 -16.76 -28.90
C SER A 447 -12.30 -15.53 -29.00
N GLN A 448 -12.82 -14.40 -29.50
CA GLN A 448 -12.10 -13.13 -29.51
C GLN A 448 -11.78 -12.64 -28.10
N LEU A 449 -12.71 -12.76 -27.15
CA LEU A 449 -12.48 -12.39 -25.76
C LEU A 449 -11.33 -13.19 -25.15
N ILE A 450 -11.28 -14.51 -25.39
CA ILE A 450 -10.16 -15.37 -24.95
C ILE A 450 -8.83 -14.90 -25.55
N GLU A 451 -8.82 -14.54 -26.85
CA GLU A 451 -7.61 -14.04 -27.52
C GLU A 451 -7.15 -12.69 -26.94
N TYR A 452 -8.07 -11.75 -26.73
CA TYR A 452 -7.79 -10.47 -26.07
C TYR A 452 -7.29 -10.66 -24.64
N GLU A 453 -7.88 -11.57 -23.87
CA GLU A 453 -7.44 -11.88 -22.51
C GLU A 453 -6.02 -12.45 -22.48
N LYS A 454 -5.66 -13.28 -23.47
CA LYS A 454 -4.30 -13.79 -23.62
C LYS A 454 -3.32 -12.64 -23.94
N LEU A 455 -3.65 -11.81 -24.92
CA LEU A 455 -2.81 -10.66 -25.31
C LEU A 455 -2.61 -9.69 -24.14
N PHE A 456 -3.66 -9.45 -23.35
CA PHE A 456 -3.59 -8.58 -22.18
C PHE A 456 -2.63 -9.13 -21.12
N ARG A 457 -2.72 -10.43 -20.82
CA ARG A 457 -1.81 -11.13 -19.90
C ARG A 457 -0.34 -11.05 -20.35
N ASP A 458 -0.10 -11.26 -21.64
CA ASP A 458 1.25 -11.22 -22.21
C ASP A 458 1.84 -9.79 -22.12
N ASN A 459 1.01 -8.76 -22.39
CA ASN A 459 1.41 -7.36 -22.26
C ASN A 459 1.70 -6.94 -20.81
N GLU A 460 0.89 -7.36 -19.83
CA GLU A 460 1.16 -7.10 -18.40
C GLU A 460 2.47 -7.76 -17.95
N SER A 461 2.71 -8.99 -18.38
CA SER A 461 3.95 -9.73 -18.08
C SER A 461 5.18 -9.03 -18.66
N ALA A 462 5.10 -8.57 -19.92
CA ALA A 462 6.18 -7.83 -20.57
C ALA A 462 6.47 -6.51 -19.85
N LEU A 463 5.43 -5.75 -19.46
CA LEU A 463 5.61 -4.49 -18.73
C LEU A 463 6.29 -4.70 -17.38
N LYS A 464 5.86 -5.72 -16.62
CA LYS A 464 6.47 -6.09 -15.33
C LYS A 464 7.94 -6.44 -15.48
N PHE A 465 8.32 -7.13 -16.57
CA PHE A 465 9.70 -7.45 -16.88
C PHE A 465 10.53 -6.19 -17.21
N ILE A 466 10.04 -5.34 -18.12
CA ILE A 466 10.73 -4.12 -18.55
C ILE A 466 11.02 -3.20 -17.37
N LEU A 467 10.04 -2.99 -16.49
CA LEU A 467 10.21 -2.13 -15.31
C LEU A 467 11.27 -2.66 -14.34
N ARG A 468 11.31 -3.98 -14.12
CA ARG A 468 12.32 -4.61 -13.25
C ARG A 468 13.73 -4.45 -13.84
N GLU A 469 13.89 -4.60 -15.15
CA GLU A 469 15.18 -4.42 -15.81
C GLU A 469 15.62 -2.95 -15.84
N GLN A 470 14.70 -2.02 -16.13
CA GLN A 470 14.96 -0.58 -16.04
C GLN A 470 15.41 -0.18 -14.63
N PHE A 471 14.77 -0.76 -13.60
CA PHE A 471 15.15 -0.52 -12.23
C PHE A 471 16.58 -1.02 -11.92
N ARG A 472 16.93 -2.25 -12.36
CA ARG A 472 18.29 -2.80 -12.21
C ARG A 472 19.34 -1.90 -12.87
N ALA A 473 19.04 -1.38 -14.07
CA ALA A 473 19.91 -0.45 -14.77
C ALA A 473 20.09 0.87 -13.98
N ASN A 474 19.00 1.45 -13.48
CA ASN A 474 19.04 2.70 -12.71
C ASN A 474 19.84 2.56 -11.40
N LEU A 475 19.73 1.43 -10.68
CA LEU A 475 20.59 1.18 -9.51
C LEU A 475 22.07 1.12 -9.87
N SER A 476 22.41 0.46 -10.98
CA SER A 476 23.79 0.37 -11.48
C SER A 476 24.34 1.75 -11.81
N ILE A 477 23.53 2.61 -12.44
CA ILE A 477 23.89 4.00 -12.74
C ILE A 477 24.10 4.80 -11.43
N LYS A 478 23.19 4.70 -10.45
CA LYS A 478 23.31 5.40 -9.16
C LYS A 478 24.58 4.98 -8.42
N ALA A 479 24.89 3.68 -8.39
CA ALA A 479 26.12 3.17 -7.80
C ALA A 479 27.37 3.71 -8.50
N LYS A 480 27.42 3.65 -9.84
CA LYS A 480 28.54 4.19 -10.63
C LYS A 480 28.71 5.71 -10.47
N ASN A 481 27.62 6.46 -10.42
CA ASN A 481 27.67 7.91 -10.21
C ASN A 481 28.25 8.25 -8.83
N LYS A 482 27.93 7.47 -7.79
CA LYS A 482 28.53 7.61 -6.46
C LYS A 482 30.03 7.31 -6.49
N GLU A 483 30.42 6.18 -7.09
CA GLU A 483 31.84 5.82 -7.25
C GLU A 483 32.63 6.89 -8.02
N LEU A 484 32.04 7.42 -9.09
CA LEU A 484 32.63 8.49 -9.89
C LEU A 484 32.77 9.79 -9.10
N SER A 485 31.75 10.16 -8.32
CA SER A 485 31.80 11.33 -7.44
C SER A 485 32.90 11.20 -6.39
N GLU A 486 33.02 10.03 -5.76
CA GLU A 486 34.10 9.75 -4.80
C GLU A 486 35.49 9.71 -5.45
N ALA A 487 35.60 9.21 -6.69
CA ALA A 487 36.83 9.23 -7.47
C ALA A 487 37.24 10.66 -7.85
N ASN A 488 36.29 11.48 -8.31
CA ASN A 488 36.54 12.89 -8.63
C ASN A 488 36.97 13.68 -7.39
N ALA A 489 36.27 13.52 -6.26
CA ALA A 489 36.65 14.15 -5.00
C ALA A 489 38.05 13.74 -4.51
N ARG A 490 38.47 12.49 -4.78
CA ARG A 490 39.86 12.05 -4.52
C ARG A 490 40.86 12.71 -5.47
N GLY A 491 40.51 12.81 -6.75
CA GLY A 491 41.33 13.48 -7.77
C GLY A 491 41.57 14.96 -7.42
N ASP A 492 40.51 15.69 -7.06
CA ASP A 492 40.59 17.11 -6.70
C ASP A 492 41.48 17.32 -5.46
N LYS A 493 41.31 16.50 -4.42
CA LYS A 493 42.17 16.56 -3.22
C LYS A 493 43.64 16.28 -3.54
N LEU A 494 43.92 15.31 -4.41
CA LEU A 494 45.28 15.01 -4.83
C LEU A 494 45.89 16.15 -5.65
N GLN A 495 45.12 16.77 -6.54
CA GLN A 495 45.54 17.94 -7.30
C GLN A 495 45.89 19.12 -6.38
N GLU A 496 45.07 19.40 -5.37
CA GLU A 496 45.36 20.46 -4.38
C GLU A 496 46.65 20.20 -3.60
N VAL A 497 46.95 18.95 -3.25
CA VAL A 497 48.23 18.59 -2.62
C VAL A 497 49.39 18.78 -3.59
N ILE A 498 49.32 18.23 -4.81
CA ILE A 498 50.42 18.30 -5.80
C ILE A 498 50.72 19.75 -6.19
N LYS A 499 49.69 20.60 -6.28
CA LYS A 499 49.81 22.03 -6.61
C LYS A 499 50.70 22.77 -5.61
N GLN A 500 50.69 22.39 -4.33
CA GLN A 500 51.55 23.00 -3.29
C GLN A 500 53.04 22.70 -3.47
N TYR A 501 53.39 21.63 -4.20
CA TYR A 501 54.76 21.22 -4.48
C TYR A 501 55.22 21.55 -5.91
N THR A 502 54.37 22.21 -6.69
CA THR A 502 54.62 22.52 -8.10
C THR A 502 54.74 24.03 -8.29
N PRO A 503 55.78 24.55 -8.96
CA PRO A 503 55.88 25.98 -9.28
C PRO A 503 54.62 26.47 -10.00
N HIS A 504 54.16 27.68 -9.69
CA HIS A 504 52.88 28.20 -10.20
C HIS A 504 52.87 28.27 -11.73
N SER A 505 54.01 28.64 -12.35
CA SER A 505 54.17 28.71 -13.80
C SER A 505 54.14 27.33 -14.47
N VAL A 506 54.69 26.31 -13.82
CA VAL A 506 54.63 24.92 -14.31
C VAL A 506 53.20 24.39 -14.21
N TRP A 507 52.51 24.63 -13.10
CA TRP A 507 51.10 24.26 -12.94
C TRP A 507 50.20 24.92 -13.99
N TRP A 508 50.44 26.20 -14.26
CA TRP A 508 49.74 26.96 -15.29
C TRP A 508 49.96 26.35 -16.70
N LYS A 509 51.21 26.07 -17.05
CA LYS A 509 51.55 25.43 -18.34
C LYS A 509 51.00 24.02 -18.47
N ALA A 510 51.01 23.23 -17.40
CA ALA A 510 50.38 21.92 -17.37
C ALA A 510 48.88 22.03 -17.65
N SER A 511 48.21 23.00 -17.02
CA SER A 511 46.79 23.27 -17.20
C SER A 511 46.46 23.69 -18.65
N MET A 512 47.29 24.56 -19.26
CA MET A 512 47.17 24.91 -20.68
C MET A 512 47.39 23.73 -21.62
N SER A 513 48.37 22.88 -21.31
CA SER A 513 48.65 21.66 -22.10
C SER A 513 47.46 20.71 -22.07
N VAL A 514 46.91 20.45 -20.88
CA VAL A 514 45.72 19.60 -20.71
C VAL A 514 44.51 20.19 -21.43
N PHE A 515 44.30 21.52 -21.35
CA PHE A 515 43.22 22.19 -22.08
C PHE A 515 43.35 22.03 -23.61
N ALA A 516 44.57 22.01 -24.12
CA ALA A 516 44.87 21.74 -25.53
C ALA A 516 44.86 20.24 -25.91
N GLY A 517 44.53 19.33 -24.98
CA GLY A 517 44.56 17.88 -25.19
C GLY A 517 45.97 17.27 -25.20
N LEU A 518 46.97 17.98 -24.69
CA LEU A 518 48.37 17.54 -24.60
C LEU A 518 48.67 17.05 -23.17
N TYR A 519 49.33 15.89 -23.08
CA TYR A 519 49.76 15.29 -21.81
C TYR A 519 51.23 15.56 -21.47
N LYS A 520 51.87 16.50 -22.19
CA LYS A 520 53.24 16.94 -21.97
C LYS A 520 53.29 18.45 -22.08
N ILE A 521 54.11 19.07 -21.24
CA ILE A 521 54.48 20.48 -21.38
C ILE A 521 55.60 20.53 -22.44
N PRO A 522 55.45 21.30 -23.53
CA PRO A 522 56.51 21.45 -24.51
C PRO A 522 57.70 22.20 -23.93
N ASP A 523 58.90 21.87 -24.40
CA ASP A 523 60.11 22.62 -24.07
C ASP A 523 60.06 24.02 -24.71
N GLU A 524 60.56 25.03 -24.00
CA GLU A 524 60.63 26.40 -24.49
C GLU A 524 61.94 27.08 -24.06
N GLU A 525 62.41 28.02 -24.89
CA GLU A 525 63.47 28.94 -24.51
C GLU A 525 62.85 30.22 -23.94
N ILE A 526 63.30 30.62 -22.75
CA ILE A 526 62.81 31.81 -22.06
C ILE A 526 63.95 32.73 -21.65
N PHE A 527 63.66 34.04 -21.66
CA PHE A 527 64.49 35.03 -20.98
C PHE A 527 63.91 35.26 -19.58
N ALA A 528 64.68 34.93 -18.54
CA ALA A 528 64.26 35.06 -17.16
C ALA A 528 65.41 35.54 -16.26
N THR A 529 65.07 36.18 -15.15
CA THR A 529 65.98 36.52 -14.06
C THR A 529 65.81 35.52 -12.93
N PHE A 530 66.90 34.95 -12.43
CA PHE A 530 66.89 34.04 -11.29
C PHE A 530 67.45 34.73 -10.05
N VAL A 531 66.78 34.52 -8.91
CA VAL A 531 67.20 34.96 -7.59
C VAL A 531 67.51 33.74 -6.75
N PHE A 532 68.69 33.74 -6.14
CA PHE A 532 69.09 32.79 -5.11
C PHE A 532 69.13 33.53 -3.79
N MET A 533 68.36 33.05 -2.82
CA MET A 533 68.31 33.60 -1.47
C MET A 533 68.64 32.49 -0.49
N ASP A 534 69.60 32.73 0.40
CA ASP A 534 70.10 31.72 1.34
C ASP A 534 70.16 32.25 2.78
N VAL A 535 70.05 31.37 3.77
CA VAL A 535 69.97 31.77 5.18
C VAL A 535 71.37 31.88 5.78
N LYS A 536 71.76 33.10 6.14
CA LYS A 536 73.07 33.36 6.74
C LYS A 536 73.27 32.57 8.04
N GLY A 537 74.32 31.73 8.08
CA GLY A 537 74.71 30.99 9.29
C GLY A 537 73.89 29.72 9.54
N PHE A 538 73.11 29.27 8.57
CA PHE A 538 72.23 28.12 8.71
C PHE A 538 72.95 26.83 9.08
N THR A 539 74.12 26.53 8.51
CA THR A 539 74.86 25.29 8.81
C THR A 539 75.10 25.12 10.31
N SER A 540 75.61 26.15 10.97
CA SER A 540 75.84 26.13 12.42
C SER A 540 74.54 26.08 13.23
N TYR A 541 73.47 26.69 12.73
CA TYR A 541 72.14 26.62 13.36
C TYR A 541 71.57 25.19 13.29
N ALA A 542 71.65 24.54 12.13
CA ALA A 542 71.15 23.18 11.91
C ALA A 542 71.93 22.13 12.72
N GLU A 543 73.24 22.29 12.89
CA GLU A 543 74.07 21.41 13.73
C GLU A 543 73.74 21.52 15.24
N ALA A 544 73.19 22.66 15.67
CA ALA A 544 72.93 22.95 17.08
C ALA A 544 71.48 22.68 17.54
N HIS A 545 70.56 22.38 16.63
CA HIS A 545 69.12 22.24 16.93
C HIS A 545 68.56 20.90 16.45
N ALA A 546 67.46 20.47 17.09
CA ALA A 546 66.73 19.29 16.66
C ALA A 546 66.06 19.52 15.29
N PRO A 547 65.91 18.49 14.44
CA PRO A 547 65.39 18.65 13.08
C PRO A 547 64.02 19.32 12.97
N ASP A 548 63.10 19.06 13.90
CA ASP A 548 61.78 19.69 13.95
C ASP A 548 61.87 21.20 14.22
N VAL A 549 62.78 21.63 15.10
CA VAL A 549 63.07 23.04 15.38
C VAL A 549 63.70 23.74 14.16
N VAL A 550 64.59 23.04 13.45
CA VAL A 550 65.22 23.56 12.21
C VAL A 550 64.18 23.75 11.11
N ILE A 551 63.31 22.77 10.89
CA ILE A 551 62.23 22.84 9.90
C ILE A 551 61.24 23.96 10.24
N ALA A 552 60.85 24.10 11.52
CA ALA A 552 59.94 25.15 11.95
C ALA A 552 60.53 26.55 11.68
N GLU A 553 61.82 26.76 11.98
CA GLU A 553 62.49 28.04 11.75
C GLU A 553 62.70 28.32 10.26
N LEU A 554 63.06 27.31 9.45
CA LEU A 554 63.12 27.44 7.99
C LEU A 554 61.78 27.86 7.40
N ASN A 555 60.69 27.18 7.77
CA ASN A 555 59.35 27.54 7.29
C ASN A 555 58.95 28.96 7.71
N ARG A 556 59.34 29.38 8.93
CA ARG A 556 59.10 30.75 9.44
C ARG A 556 59.84 31.82 8.61
N ILE A 557 61.03 31.52 8.10
CA ILE A 557 61.83 32.42 7.25
C ILE A 557 61.31 32.38 5.80
N PHE A 558 61.03 31.19 5.28
CA PHE A 558 60.62 31.00 3.89
C PHE A 558 59.24 31.56 3.61
N GLN A 559 58.29 31.47 4.55
CA GLN A 559 56.93 31.96 4.33
C GLN A 559 56.88 33.43 3.87
N PRO A 560 57.40 34.43 4.62
CA PRO A 560 57.36 35.82 4.19
C PRO A 560 58.22 36.08 2.94
N ALA A 561 59.32 35.35 2.75
CA ALA A 561 60.17 35.49 1.56
C ALA A 561 59.43 35.03 0.29
N THR A 562 58.78 33.87 0.35
CA THR A 562 57.96 33.30 -0.72
C THR A 562 56.76 34.20 -1.03
N GLU A 563 56.08 34.74 -0.01
CA GLU A 563 54.99 35.72 -0.20
C GLU A 563 55.46 36.97 -0.96
N MET A 564 56.64 37.52 -0.61
CA MET A 564 57.21 38.68 -1.29
C MET A 564 57.57 38.42 -2.75
N ILE A 565 58.12 37.23 -3.04
CA ILE A 565 58.41 36.78 -4.41
C ILE A 565 57.14 36.77 -5.25
N TYR A 566 56.07 36.13 -4.75
CA TYR A 566 54.80 36.04 -5.48
C TYR A 566 54.10 37.41 -5.64
N GLN A 567 54.12 38.27 -4.61
CA GLN A 567 53.51 39.61 -4.68
C GLN A 567 54.13 40.51 -5.77
N HIS A 568 55.40 40.29 -6.10
CA HIS A 568 56.11 41.04 -7.12
C HIS A 568 56.14 40.35 -8.49
N GLY A 569 55.36 39.27 -8.67
CA GLY A 569 55.23 38.55 -9.93
C GLY A 569 56.35 37.54 -10.21
N GLY A 570 57.10 37.13 -9.18
CA GLY A 570 58.02 36.00 -9.26
C GLY A 570 57.33 34.67 -9.00
N ASP A 571 58.04 33.58 -9.30
CA ASP A 571 57.61 32.21 -9.02
C ASP A 571 58.76 31.43 -8.36
N VAL A 572 58.47 30.71 -7.28
CA VAL A 572 59.47 29.84 -6.63
C VAL A 572 59.62 28.59 -7.47
N ASP A 573 60.83 28.36 -7.99
CA ASP A 573 61.15 27.18 -8.82
C ASP A 573 61.38 25.95 -7.95
N LYS A 574 62.21 26.09 -6.90
CA LYS A 574 62.42 25.05 -5.88
C LYS A 574 63.12 25.60 -4.65
N TYR A 575 63.07 24.80 -3.58
CA TYR A 575 63.88 24.96 -2.38
C TYR A 575 65.08 23.98 -2.46
N ILE A 576 66.29 24.47 -2.15
CA ILE A 576 67.53 23.70 -2.18
C ILE A 576 68.19 23.85 -0.80
N GLY A 577 67.83 22.97 0.14
CA GLY A 577 68.25 23.14 1.54
C GLY A 577 67.63 24.39 2.15
N ASP A 578 68.48 25.30 2.63
CA ASP A 578 68.16 26.64 3.15
C ASP A 578 68.06 27.73 2.08
N CYS A 579 68.24 27.37 0.80
CA CYS A 579 68.15 28.30 -0.31
C CYS A 579 66.78 28.26 -1.03
N ILE A 580 66.25 29.44 -1.37
CA ILE A 580 65.12 29.64 -2.28
C ILE A 580 65.67 30.00 -3.67
N LEU A 581 65.28 29.25 -4.70
CA LEU A 581 65.48 29.61 -6.10
C LEU A 581 64.17 30.15 -6.66
N ALA A 582 64.15 31.43 -7.03
CA ALA A 582 62.99 32.10 -7.61
C ALA A 582 63.27 32.61 -9.02
N ARG A 583 62.24 32.61 -9.87
CA ARG A 583 62.27 33.05 -11.26
C ARG A 583 61.38 34.28 -11.44
N PHE A 584 61.87 35.27 -12.18
CA PHE A 584 61.15 36.48 -12.57
C PHE A 584 61.23 36.70 -14.08
N ASP A 585 60.16 37.23 -14.67
CA ASP A 585 60.12 37.53 -16.11
C ASP A 585 60.91 38.81 -16.46
N ASN A 586 61.15 39.71 -15.49
CA ASN A 586 62.03 40.84 -15.69
C ASN A 586 62.89 41.18 -14.45
N PRO A 587 64.07 41.79 -14.65
CA PRO A 587 64.97 42.15 -13.55
C PRO A 587 64.39 43.16 -12.55
N GLY A 588 63.50 44.05 -13.01
CA GLY A 588 62.93 45.11 -12.16
C GLY A 588 61.97 44.57 -11.08
N GLN A 589 61.25 43.48 -11.36
CA GLN A 589 60.44 42.76 -10.38
C GLN A 589 61.31 42.03 -9.35
N ALA A 590 62.39 41.39 -9.80
CA ALA A 590 63.32 40.69 -8.93
C ALA A 590 63.93 41.64 -7.87
N ILE A 591 64.37 42.84 -8.28
CA ILE A 591 64.94 43.85 -7.38
C ILE A 591 63.93 44.36 -6.34
N LYS A 592 62.63 44.41 -6.69
CA LYS A 592 61.59 44.85 -5.74
C LYS A 592 61.21 43.77 -4.73
N ALA A 593 61.41 42.50 -5.10
CA ALA A 593 61.09 41.34 -4.29
C ALA A 593 62.21 40.94 -3.32
N SER A 594 63.47 41.23 -3.70
CA SER A 594 64.70 41.01 -2.90
C SER A 594 64.93 42.11 -1.88
#